data_AF-A0A7J4LLB2-F1
#
_entry.id   AF-A0A7J4LLB2-F1
#
_cell.length_a   1.000
_cell.length_b   1.000
_cell.length_c   1.000
_cell.angle_alpha   90.00
_cell.angle_beta   90.00
_cell.angle_gamma   90.00
#
_symmetry.space_group_name_H-M   'P 1'
#
loop_
_entity.id
_entity.type
_entity.pdbx_description
1 polymer ?
#
loop_
_entity_poly.entity_id
_entity_poly.type
_entity_poly.pdbx_seq_one_letter_code
_entity_poly.pdbx_strand_id
1 'polypeptide(L)'
;MALNTALERLAVESSSEYMRRTIWQVVNTLKAGASLKGALQSIISELAVTQHSKIKNYSQELNLWSLIYMLFAVAIPTIGSTMLVILSSFAGIGVSKGTFIVFIVFCFFIQIALIGFVKTRRPVVSF
;
A
#
# COMPACT_ATOMS: atom_id res chain seq x y z
N MET A 1 -35.57 22.82 17.91
CA MET A 1 -34.50 21.93 18.39
C MET A 1 -33.18 22.67 18.20
N ALA A 2 -32.35 22.84 19.24
CA ALA A 2 -31.12 23.62 19.12
C ALA A 2 -30.11 22.86 18.22
N LEU A 3 -29.44 23.58 17.31
CA LEU A 3 -28.42 23.04 16.40
C LEU A 3 -27.37 22.18 17.13
N ASN A 4 -26.98 22.60 18.33
CA ASN A 4 -26.02 21.90 19.18
C ASN A 4 -26.50 20.49 19.55
N THR A 5 -27.79 20.33 19.85
CA THR A 5 -28.38 19.03 20.24
C THR A 5 -28.49 18.08 19.05
N ALA A 6 -28.71 18.62 17.83
CA ALA A 6 -28.71 17.82 16.61
C ALA A 6 -27.30 17.30 16.27
N LEU A 7 -26.28 18.17 16.41
CA LEU A 7 -24.89 17.79 16.20
C LEU A 7 -24.40 16.79 17.25
N GLU A 8 -24.74 16.96 18.53
CA GLU A 8 -24.38 15.97 19.57
C GLU A 8 -24.96 14.58 19.29
N ARG A 9 -26.22 14.49 18.83
CA ARG A 9 -26.81 13.21 18.41
C ARG A 9 -26.05 12.59 17.24
N LEU A 10 -25.71 13.40 16.25
CA LEU A 10 -24.95 12.97 15.07
C LEU A 10 -23.53 12.48 15.41
N ALA A 11 -22.90 13.08 16.42
CA ALA A 11 -21.60 12.63 16.94
C ALA A 11 -21.70 11.26 17.64
N VAL A 12 -22.79 10.99 18.34
CA VAL A 12 -23.03 9.72 19.05
C VAL A 12 -23.43 8.60 18.09
N GLU A 13 -24.18 8.92 17.04
CA GLU A 13 -24.62 7.95 16.02
C GLU A 13 -23.51 7.60 15.01
N SER A 14 -22.50 8.46 14.85
CA SER A 14 -21.39 8.22 13.93
C SER A 14 -20.43 7.14 14.43
N SER A 15 -20.21 6.11 13.61
CA SER A 15 -19.19 5.06 13.82
C SER A 15 -17.75 5.53 13.56
N SER A 16 -17.58 6.63 12.82
CA SER A 16 -16.27 7.23 12.55
C SER A 16 -15.81 8.09 13.72
N GLU A 17 -14.68 7.72 14.32
CA GLU A 17 -14.04 8.49 15.39
C GLU A 17 -13.67 9.91 14.94
N TYR A 18 -13.22 10.05 13.68
CA TYR A 18 -12.90 11.35 13.08
C TYR A 18 -14.13 12.26 13.03
N MET A 19 -15.24 11.76 12.49
CA MET A 19 -16.47 12.52 12.38
C MET A 19 -17.00 12.90 13.78
N ARG A 20 -16.93 11.99 14.75
CA ARG A 20 -17.28 12.27 16.15
C ARG A 20 -16.42 13.38 16.76
N ARG A 21 -15.09 13.32 16.60
CA ARG A 21 -14.15 14.37 17.08
C ARG A 21 -14.44 15.73 16.43
N THR A 22 -14.62 15.75 15.11
CA THR A 22 -14.91 16.99 14.37
C THR A 22 -16.22 17.62 14.87
N ILE A 23 -17.29 16.85 14.98
CA ILE A 23 -18.58 17.36 15.46
C ILE A 23 -18.46 17.87 16.91
N TRP A 24 -17.72 17.15 17.76
CA TRP A 24 -17.50 17.58 19.15
C TRP A 24 -16.76 18.92 19.24
N GLN A 25 -15.71 19.12 18.45
CA GLN A 25 -14.99 20.39 18.37
C GLN A 25 -15.86 21.52 17.81
N VAL A 26 -16.72 21.23 16.82
CA VAL A 26 -17.67 22.22 16.27
C VAL A 26 -18.69 22.63 17.34
N VAL A 27 -19.32 21.67 18.04
CA VAL A 27 -20.30 21.95 19.10
C VAL A 27 -19.69 22.75 20.24
N ASN A 28 -18.48 22.40 20.69
CA ASN A 28 -17.83 23.12 21.78
C ASN A 28 -17.42 24.54 21.38
N THR A 29 -16.96 24.73 20.14
CA THR A 29 -16.63 26.06 19.62
C THR A 29 -17.88 26.94 19.53
N LEU A 30 -19.01 26.38 19.11
CA LEU A 30 -20.32 27.04 19.09
C LEU A 30 -20.81 27.40 20.50
N LYS A 31 -20.67 26.48 21.48
CA LYS A 31 -21.04 26.74 22.90
C LYS A 31 -20.18 27.83 23.55
N ALA A 32 -18.89 27.88 23.20
CA ALA A 32 -17.95 28.86 23.74
C ALA A 32 -18.02 30.24 23.05
N GLY A 33 -18.80 30.39 21.97
CA GLY A 33 -18.82 31.62 21.16
C GLY A 33 -17.50 31.92 20.44
N ALA A 34 -16.62 30.93 20.33
CA ALA A 34 -15.30 31.06 19.75
C ALA A 34 -15.34 30.92 18.21
N SER A 35 -14.26 31.33 17.54
CA SER A 35 -14.19 31.30 16.08
C SER A 35 -14.18 29.87 15.53
N LEU A 36 -15.29 29.46 14.91
CA LEU A 36 -15.42 28.18 14.21
C LEU A 36 -14.38 28.00 13.10
N LYS A 37 -13.97 29.11 12.47
CA LYS A 37 -12.93 29.12 11.44
C LYS A 37 -11.61 28.56 11.96
N GLY A 38 -11.17 28.97 13.15
CA GLY A 38 -9.92 28.51 13.75
C GLY A 38 -9.93 27.02 14.08
N ALA A 39 -11.03 26.55 14.67
CA ALA A 39 -11.21 25.14 15.00
C ALA A 39 -11.22 24.25 13.75
N LEU A 40 -11.99 24.62 12.72
CA LEU A 40 -12.04 23.88 11.46
C LEU A 40 -10.70 23.90 10.73
N GLN A 41 -9.99 25.03 10.72
CA GLN A 41 -8.67 25.13 10.10
C GLN A 41 -7.67 24.16 10.74
N SER A 42 -7.72 24.00 12.07
CA SER A 42 -6.87 23.05 12.80
C SER A 42 -7.23 21.59 12.49
N ILE A 43 -8.51 21.26 12.36
CA ILE A 43 -8.95 19.91 12.00
C ILE A 43 -8.50 19.57 10.57
N ILE A 44 -8.67 20.52 9.64
CA ILE A 44 -8.26 20.35 8.25
C ILE A 44 -6.74 20.18 8.15
N SER A 45 -5.95 20.96 8.89
CA SER A 45 -4.49 20.82 8.86
C SER A 45 -4.03 19.47 9.43
N GLU A 46 -4.62 19.01 10.53
CA GLU A 46 -4.35 17.69 11.10
C GLU A 46 -4.72 16.57 10.13
N LEU A 47 -5.88 16.68 9.47
CA LEU A 47 -6.34 15.69 8.49
C LEU A 47 -5.44 15.66 7.26
N ALA A 48 -5.02 16.82 6.76
CA ALA A 48 -4.08 16.92 5.64
C ALA A 48 -2.74 16.26 5.98
N VAL A 49 -2.16 16.57 7.14
CA VAL A 49 -0.91 15.94 7.61
C VAL A 49 -1.07 14.42 7.73
N THR A 50 -2.20 13.97 8.29
CA THR A 50 -2.50 12.54 8.44
C THR A 50 -2.64 11.85 7.08
N GLN A 51 -3.36 12.45 6.13
CA GLN A 51 -3.49 11.93 4.78
C GLN A 51 -2.13 11.87 4.07
N HIS A 52 -1.33 12.94 4.13
CA HIS A 52 0.02 12.94 3.56
C HIS A 52 0.89 11.84 4.15
N SER A 53 0.84 11.62 5.47
CA SER A 53 1.54 10.53 6.14
C SER A 53 1.07 9.15 5.65
N LYS A 54 -0.24 8.93 5.55
CA LYS A 54 -0.81 7.69 5.01
C LYS A 54 -0.39 7.43 3.56
N ILE A 55 -0.43 8.44 2.70
CA ILE A 55 0.02 8.35 1.31
C ILE A 55 1.52 8.03 1.26
N LYS A 56 2.34 8.69 2.08
CA LYS A 56 3.78 8.43 2.16
C LYS A 56 4.08 6.99 2.59
N ASN A 57 3.43 6.51 3.65
CA ASN A 57 3.61 5.13 4.12
C ASN A 57 3.18 4.12 3.04
N TYR A 58 2.04 4.37 2.40
CA TYR A 58 1.59 3.54 1.29
C TYR A 58 2.58 3.53 0.11
N SER A 59 3.11 4.69 -0.27
CA SER A 59 4.12 4.81 -1.32
C SER A 59 5.41 4.06 -0.96
N GLN A 60 5.82 4.07 0.31
CA GLN A 60 6.99 3.34 0.79
C GLN A 60 6.77 1.83 0.74
N GLU A 61 5.62 1.35 1.20
CA GLU A 61 5.24 -0.06 1.12
C GLU A 61 5.21 -0.53 -0.34
N LEU A 62 4.57 0.25 -1.23
CA LEU A 62 4.49 -0.08 -2.66
C LEU A 62 5.87 -0.15 -3.31
N ASN A 63 6.78 0.78 -2.96
CA ASN A 63 8.14 0.78 -3.47
C ASN A 63 8.91 -0.49 -3.04
N LEU A 64 8.80 -0.88 -1.77
CA LEU A 64 9.43 -2.11 -1.26
C LEU A 64 8.92 -3.35 -2.00
N TRP A 65 7.61 -3.49 -2.16
CA TRP A 65 7.01 -4.61 -2.89
C TRP A 65 7.43 -4.63 -4.37
N SER A 66 7.54 -3.46 -4.99
CA SER A 66 8.03 -3.35 -6.38
C SER A 66 9.49 -3.78 -6.51
N LEU A 67 10.34 -3.43 -5.54
CA LEU A 67 11.73 -3.84 -5.51
C LEU A 67 11.87 -5.36 -5.32
N ILE A 68 11.11 -5.94 -4.38
CA ILE A 68 11.04 -7.40 -4.18
C ILE A 68 10.59 -8.08 -5.48
N TYR A 69 9.57 -7.55 -6.15
CA TYR A 69 9.12 -8.09 -7.43
C TYR A 69 10.23 -8.09 -8.49
N MET A 70 10.94 -6.97 -8.67
CA MET A 70 12.05 -6.90 -9.63
C MET A 70 13.18 -7.88 -9.29
N LEU A 71 13.50 -8.05 -8.01
CA LEU A 71 14.53 -8.98 -7.55
C LEU A 71 14.17 -10.45 -7.89
N PHE A 72 12.97 -10.89 -7.52
CA PHE A 72 12.57 -12.28 -7.67
C PHE A 72 12.09 -12.65 -9.08
N ALA A 73 11.38 -11.75 -9.76
CA ALA A 73 10.83 -12.04 -11.08
C ALA A 73 11.83 -11.80 -12.22
N VAL A 74 12.82 -10.91 -12.03
CA VAL A 74 13.77 -10.51 -13.08
C VAL A 74 15.21 -10.85 -12.72
N ALA A 75 15.73 -10.36 -11.58
CA ALA A 75 17.16 -10.50 -11.27
C ALA A 75 17.55 -11.95 -10.97
N ILE A 76 16.80 -12.66 -10.12
CA ILE A 76 17.08 -14.06 -9.77
C ILE A 76 17.07 -14.98 -11.01
N PRO A 77 16.06 -14.96 -11.89
CA PRO A 77 16.07 -15.77 -13.11
C PRO A 77 17.25 -15.46 -14.04
N THR A 78 17.60 -14.18 -14.18
CA THR A 78 18.71 -13.74 -15.06
C THR A 78 20.07 -14.18 -14.53
N ILE A 79 20.30 -14.00 -13.23
CA ILE A 79 21.53 -14.47 -12.57
C ILE A 79 21.57 -16.00 -12.59
N GLY A 80 20.44 -16.65 -12.29
CA GLY A 80 20.30 -18.10 -12.29
C GLY A 80 20.60 -18.72 -13.65
N SER A 81 20.08 -18.15 -14.74
CA SER A 81 20.36 -18.64 -16.10
C SER A 81 21.83 -18.51 -16.45
N THR A 82 22.45 -17.37 -16.10
CA THR A 82 23.87 -17.11 -16.37
C THR A 82 24.76 -18.06 -15.58
N MET A 83 24.47 -18.24 -14.28
CA MET A 83 25.20 -19.17 -13.42
C MET A 83 25.04 -20.62 -13.88
N LEU A 84 23.85 -21.02 -14.32
CA LEU A 84 23.61 -22.36 -14.86
C LEU A 84 24.52 -22.64 -16.06
N VAL A 85 24.63 -21.69 -17.00
CA VAL A 85 25.49 -21.83 -18.18
C VAL A 85 26.97 -21.92 -17.79
N ILE A 86 27.43 -21.05 -16.89
CA ILE A 86 28.83 -21.03 -16.44
C ILE A 86 29.18 -22.34 -15.72
N LEU A 87 28.38 -22.75 -14.74
CA LEU A 87 28.63 -23.95 -13.94
C LEU A 87 28.59 -25.23 -14.78
N SER A 88 27.65 -25.31 -15.74
CA SER A 88 27.55 -26.45 -16.65
C SER A 88 28.78 -26.53 -17.58
N SER A 89 29.34 -25.39 -17.97
CA SER A 89 30.57 -25.35 -18.76
C SER A 89 31.77 -25.89 -17.96
N PHE A 90 31.85 -25.61 -16.66
CA PHE A 90 32.90 -26.16 -15.79
C PHE A 90 32.70 -27.64 -15.45
N ALA A 91 31.46 -28.11 -15.32
CA ALA A 91 31.14 -29.49 -14.98
C ALA A 91 31.42 -30.48 -16.12
N GLY A 92 31.77 -30.02 -17.34
CA GLY A 92 31.98 -30.86 -18.52
C GLY A 92 30.71 -31.50 -19.09
N ILE A 93 29.59 -31.41 -18.35
CA ILE A 93 28.24 -31.75 -18.77
C ILE A 93 27.68 -30.48 -19.41
N GLY A 94 27.96 -30.26 -20.69
CA GLY A 94 27.45 -29.09 -21.41
C GLY A 94 25.93 -28.91 -21.23
N VAL A 95 25.44 -27.67 -21.28
CA VAL A 95 23.99 -27.41 -21.18
C VAL A 95 23.28 -28.04 -22.37
N SER A 96 22.61 -29.16 -22.16
CA SER A 96 21.72 -29.74 -23.17
C SER A 96 20.55 -28.81 -23.44
N LYS A 97 20.07 -28.78 -24.69
CA LYS A 97 18.86 -28.05 -25.08
C LYS A 97 17.68 -28.38 -24.17
N GLY A 98 17.57 -29.64 -23.73
CA GLY A 98 16.51 -30.08 -22.81
C GLY A 98 16.55 -29.38 -21.45
N THR A 99 17.73 -29.31 -20.82
CA THR A 99 17.91 -28.66 -19.50
C THR A 99 17.55 -27.18 -19.56
N PHE A 100 17.93 -26.49 -20.64
CA PHE A 100 17.62 -25.07 -20.81
C PHE A 100 16.13 -24.81 -21.03
N ILE A 101 15.46 -25.66 -21.83
CA ILE A 101 14.00 -25.58 -22.03
C ILE A 101 13.25 -25.82 -20.72
N VAL A 102 13.65 -26.83 -19.95
CA VAL A 102 13.04 -27.11 -18.63
C VAL A 102 13.22 -25.91 -17.68
N PHE A 103 14.41 -25.29 -17.66
CA PHE A 103 14.66 -24.10 -16.85
C PHE A 103 13.76 -22.92 -17.26
N ILE A 104 13.62 -22.65 -18.57
CA ILE A 104 12.74 -21.56 -19.06
C ILE A 104 11.29 -21.81 -18.65
N VAL A 105 10.78 -23.02 -18.85
CA VAL A 105 9.41 -23.39 -18.48
C VAL A 105 9.20 -23.24 -16.97
N PHE A 106 10.16 -23.70 -16.17
CA PHE A 106 10.14 -23.53 -14.72
C PHE A 106 10.11 -22.06 -14.29
N CYS A 107 10.97 -21.22 -14.87
CA CYS A 107 10.97 -19.77 -14.63
C CYS A 107 9.65 -19.11 -15.03
N PHE A 108 9.05 -19.52 -16.14
CA PHE A 108 7.76 -19.01 -16.59
C PHE A 108 6.64 -19.27 -15.59
N PHE A 109 6.54 -20.49 -15.05
CA PHE A 109 5.56 -20.81 -14.01
C PHE A 109 5.79 -20.01 -12.71
N ILE A 110 7.06 -19.86 -12.29
CA ILE A 110 7.40 -19.02 -11.14
C ILE A 110 7.00 -17.55 -11.37
N GLN A 111 7.24 -17.02 -12.57
CA GLN A 111 6.86 -15.65 -12.90
C GLN A 111 5.34 -15.45 -12.83
N ILE A 112 4.54 -16.40 -13.35
CA ILE A 112 3.08 -16.33 -13.21
C ILE A 112 2.67 -16.32 -11.73
N ALA A 113 3.25 -17.20 -10.92
CA ALA A 113 2.95 -17.27 -9.48
C ALA A 113 3.32 -15.97 -8.75
N LEU A 114 4.50 -15.39 -9.04
CA LEU A 114 4.94 -14.12 -8.46
C LEU A 114 4.07 -12.95 -8.91
N ILE A 115 3.71 -12.85 -10.18
CA ILE A 115 2.79 -11.82 -10.68
C ILE A 115 1.44 -11.93 -9.97
N GLY A 116 0.90 -13.15 -9.82
CA GLY A 116 -0.32 -13.39 -9.07
C GLY A 116 -0.23 -12.93 -7.62
N PHE A 117 0.85 -13.30 -6.92
CA PHE A 117 1.11 -12.90 -5.54
C PHE A 117 1.19 -11.37 -5.40
N VAL A 118 1.92 -10.69 -6.27
CA VAL A 118 2.04 -9.22 -6.25
C VAL A 118 0.72 -8.54 -6.60
N LYS A 119 -0.08 -9.09 -7.51
CA LYS A 119 -1.39 -8.55 -7.87
C LYS A 119 -2.35 -8.56 -6.68
N THR A 120 -2.32 -9.59 -5.83
CA THR A 120 -3.13 -9.69 -4.60
C THR A 120 -2.71 -8.66 -3.54
N ARG A 121 -1.47 -8.17 -3.59
CA ARG A 121 -0.97 -7.13 -2.69
C ARG A 121 -1.30 -5.71 -3.13
N ARG A 122 -1.89 -5.51 -4.32
CA ARG A 122 -2.40 -4.19 -4.72
C ARG A 122 -3.64 -3.89 -3.87
N PRO A 123 -3.63 -2.87 -2.99
CA PRO A 123 -4.85 -2.52 -2.29
C PRO A 123 -5.86 -1.98 -3.30
N VAL A 124 -7.02 -2.60 -3.33
CA VAL A 124 -8.21 -2.02 -3.94
C VAL A 124 -8.60 -0.82 -3.10
N VAL A 125 -8.19 0.37 -3.56
CA VAL A 125 -8.77 1.62 -3.11
C VAL A 125 -10.22 1.60 -3.57
N SER A 126 -11.11 1.12 -2.69
CA SER A 126 -12.53 1.42 -2.81
C SER A 126 -12.68 2.87 -2.38
N PHE A 127 -12.96 3.72 -3.36
CA PHE A 127 -13.41 5.09 -3.14
C PHE A 127 -14.83 5.06 -2.58
#